data_AF-A0A1G0GKW9-F1
#
_entry.id   AF-A0A1G0GKW9-F1
#
_cell.length_a   1.000
_cell.length_b   1.000
_cell.length_c   1.000
_cell.angle_alpha   90.00
_cell.angle_beta   90.00
_cell.angle_gamma   90.00
#
_symmetry.space_group_name_H-M   'P 1'
#
loop_
_entity.id
_entity.type
_entity.pdbx_description
1 polymer ?
#
loop_
_entity_poly.entity_id
_entity_poly.type
_entity_poly.pdbx_seq_one_letter_code
_entity_poly.pdbx_strand_id
1 'polypeptide(L)'
;MRSVQSTLVALFTASSAAYAETTLNLTQGVSPISHDVYQLHMIIFLICVVIGLIVFGAMFYSIIFHRHSKGVKPAEFHSHTILEIGWTIVPAIILVLMAIPATKVLLNMNNNEKEEITIKITGYQWKWRYEYLEDGVSFFSNLSTPRDQMDNKAPKSPNYLREVDNPLVVPIHKKIRFLITSNDVNHSWWVPDLAVKRDAIAGFINEGWTKIDKAGTYRGQCAELCGINHAFMPIVVVATTEQGYKDWVAQQKGEAQQGSADVNKAWTMDELMKKGEQIYSRICAACHQPGGTGLPPTFPALKGSKVATGPIPNHVNTVFNGVSGTAMQAFKSQLSDVELASVITYERNAFGNNTGTMVQPIQIKAFRDGKSIEDALKVQPTGEAAAEPATKQPAVADDMKQEPAQASPAEEPQAQKAQTPAATTQTTAQETTTPAQTPPVAAQTVPTTEKPQTGIGQATTTTATTTDAKPEQKTAGTAPSTEEKPASVDDLKAAIARGEKVYLSTCAVCHQPAGTGLPPTFPALKGDPVTTGPLPMHINRVLNGKPGTAMQAFKDQLNDQQLADVITYERNAWGNNLGTLVTPDQIKSARALPPATN
;
A
#
# COMPACT_ATOMS: atom_id res chain seq x y z
N MET A 1 2.14 -55.48 -21.39
CA MET A 1 3.23 -55.01 -20.48
C MET A 1 4.34 -54.27 -21.22
N ARG A 2 4.89 -54.77 -22.34
CA ARG A 2 5.95 -54.06 -23.09
C ARG A 2 5.52 -52.71 -23.70
N SER A 3 4.28 -52.54 -24.15
CA SER A 3 3.83 -51.26 -24.73
C SER A 3 3.63 -50.15 -23.68
N VAL A 4 3.24 -50.49 -22.45
CA VAL A 4 3.03 -49.51 -21.36
C VAL A 4 4.35 -48.97 -20.82
N GLN A 5 5.41 -49.80 -20.79
CA GLN A 5 6.76 -49.35 -20.44
C GLN A 5 7.34 -48.39 -21.47
N SER A 6 7.11 -48.62 -22.78
CA SER A 6 7.60 -47.72 -23.82
C SER A 6 6.91 -46.36 -23.81
N THR A 7 5.62 -46.29 -23.47
CA THR A 7 4.90 -45.01 -23.35
C THR A 7 5.32 -44.20 -22.12
N LEU A 8 5.58 -44.88 -20.99
CA LEU A 8 6.07 -44.23 -19.76
C LEU A 8 7.50 -43.68 -19.93
N VAL A 9 8.39 -44.41 -20.60
CA VAL A 9 9.76 -43.95 -20.88
C VAL A 9 9.75 -42.74 -21.83
N ALA A 10 8.87 -42.73 -22.84
CA ALA A 10 8.72 -41.59 -23.75
C ALA A 10 8.18 -40.32 -23.05
N LEU A 11 7.28 -40.46 -22.07
CA LEU A 11 6.78 -39.37 -21.24
C LEU A 11 7.88 -38.77 -20.33
N PHE A 12 8.78 -39.60 -19.79
CA PHE A 12 9.91 -39.11 -18.99
C PHE A 12 10.97 -38.40 -19.84
N THR A 13 11.24 -38.84 -21.07
CA THR A 13 12.21 -38.17 -21.96
C THR A 13 11.67 -36.88 -22.59
N ALA A 14 10.37 -36.77 -22.83
CA ALA A 14 9.74 -35.53 -23.31
C ALA A 14 9.73 -34.42 -22.23
N SER A 15 9.82 -34.79 -20.95
CA SER A 15 9.84 -33.83 -19.83
C SER A 15 11.17 -33.08 -19.71
N SER A 16 12.27 -33.62 -20.26
CA SER A 16 13.59 -32.98 -20.20
C SER A 16 13.74 -31.80 -21.16
N ALA A 17 12.84 -31.63 -22.14
CA ALA A 17 12.80 -30.45 -23.00
C ALA A 17 12.04 -29.27 -22.36
N ALA A 18 11.45 -29.46 -21.16
CA ALA A 18 10.68 -28.47 -20.43
C ALA A 18 11.45 -27.88 -19.23
N TYR A 19 12.78 -27.82 -19.28
CA TYR A 19 13.60 -26.98 -18.38
C TYR A 19 13.67 -25.51 -18.84
N ALA A 20 12.65 -25.02 -19.54
CA ALA A 20 12.42 -23.58 -19.50
C ALA A 20 12.08 -23.23 -18.05
N GLU A 21 12.79 -22.28 -17.43
CA GLU A 21 12.35 -21.72 -16.15
C GLU A 21 10.89 -21.32 -16.30
N THR A 22 10.00 -22.09 -15.68
CA THR A 22 8.59 -21.77 -15.68
C THR A 22 8.44 -20.48 -14.90
N THR A 23 7.65 -19.53 -15.39
CA THR A 23 7.34 -18.27 -14.68
C THR A 23 6.60 -18.49 -13.35
N LEU A 24 6.36 -19.75 -12.97
CA LEU A 24 5.65 -20.18 -11.78
C LEU A 24 6.60 -20.60 -10.65
N ASN A 25 7.88 -20.84 -10.95
CA ASN A 25 8.85 -21.20 -9.93
C ASN A 25 9.38 -19.96 -9.20
N LEU A 26 9.99 -20.16 -8.03
CA LEU A 26 10.76 -19.11 -7.37
C LEU A 26 11.90 -18.68 -8.30
N THR A 27 12.05 -17.37 -8.52
CA THR A 27 13.15 -16.84 -9.35
C THR A 27 14.50 -17.17 -8.73
N GLN A 28 15.42 -17.69 -9.55
CA GLN A 28 16.83 -17.73 -9.18
C GLN A 28 17.41 -16.32 -9.33
N GLY A 29 17.58 -15.61 -8.21
CA GLY A 29 18.10 -14.25 -8.23
C GLY A 29 19.62 -14.17 -8.42
N VAL A 30 20.18 -12.98 -8.22
CA VAL A 30 21.56 -12.60 -8.57
C VAL A 30 22.49 -12.39 -7.38
N SER A 31 22.01 -12.64 -6.16
CA SER A 31 22.80 -12.55 -4.93
C SER A 31 23.15 -13.94 -4.40
N PRO A 32 24.26 -14.10 -3.65
CA PRO A 32 24.59 -15.39 -3.02
C PRO A 32 23.46 -15.93 -2.14
N ILE A 33 22.80 -15.06 -1.38
CA ILE A 33 21.64 -15.43 -0.55
C ILE A 33 20.47 -15.90 -1.41
N SER A 34 20.22 -15.29 -2.56
CA SER A 34 19.14 -15.73 -3.44
C SER A 34 19.37 -17.13 -3.99
N HIS A 35 20.61 -17.47 -4.33
CA HIS A 35 20.99 -18.82 -4.72
C HIS A 35 20.75 -19.83 -3.59
N ASP A 36 21.17 -19.52 -2.36
CA ASP A 36 20.94 -20.38 -1.20
C ASP A 36 19.44 -20.61 -0.92
N VAL A 37 18.63 -19.55 -0.99
CA VAL A 37 17.18 -19.61 -0.81
C VAL A 37 16.52 -20.43 -1.92
N TYR A 38 16.95 -20.26 -3.17
CA TYR A 38 16.45 -21.06 -4.30
C TYR A 38 16.76 -22.56 -4.12
N GLN A 39 17.99 -22.91 -3.73
CA GLN A 39 18.35 -24.30 -3.49
C GLN A 39 17.55 -24.92 -2.34
N LEU A 40 17.37 -24.18 -1.24
CA LEU A 40 16.48 -24.60 -0.15
C LEU A 40 15.05 -24.81 -0.63
N HIS A 41 14.51 -23.88 -1.41
CA HIS A 41 13.17 -23.98 -1.98
C HIS A 41 13.03 -25.27 -2.80
N MET A 42 13.98 -25.56 -3.70
CA MET A 42 13.93 -26.75 -4.55
C MET A 42 14.06 -28.05 -3.76
N ILE A 43 14.88 -28.09 -2.71
CA ILE A 43 15.00 -29.26 -1.81
C ILE A 43 13.65 -29.50 -1.10
N ILE A 44 13.07 -28.46 -0.49
CA ILE A 44 11.80 -28.56 0.23
C ILE A 44 10.66 -28.94 -0.74
N PHE A 45 10.64 -28.33 -1.92
CA PHE A 45 9.66 -28.64 -2.96
C PHE A 45 9.73 -30.12 -3.36
N LEU A 46 10.92 -30.68 -3.57
CA LEU A 46 11.08 -32.10 -3.90
C LEU A 46 10.56 -33.01 -2.76
N ILE A 47 10.84 -32.67 -1.51
CA ILE A 47 10.32 -33.40 -0.34
C ILE A 47 8.79 -33.39 -0.35
N CYS A 48 8.18 -32.21 -0.58
CA CYS A 48 6.73 -32.06 -0.68
C CYS A 48 6.13 -32.89 -1.83
N VAL A 49 6.79 -32.92 -2.99
CA VAL A 49 6.36 -33.74 -4.13
C VAL A 49 6.38 -35.23 -3.78
N VAL A 50 7.45 -35.74 -3.16
CA VAL A 50 7.55 -37.15 -2.75
C VAL A 50 6.48 -37.52 -1.73
N ILE A 51 6.29 -36.69 -0.70
CA ILE A 51 5.23 -36.90 0.30
C ILE A 51 3.85 -36.86 -0.37
N GLY A 52 3.62 -35.89 -1.26
CA GLY A 52 2.40 -35.78 -2.04
C GLY A 52 2.12 -37.05 -2.84
N LEU A 53 3.10 -37.58 -3.56
CA LEU A 53 2.95 -38.84 -4.31
C LEU A 53 2.61 -40.03 -3.41
N ILE A 54 3.18 -40.11 -2.21
CA ILE A 54 2.87 -41.17 -1.23
C ILE A 54 1.43 -41.04 -0.74
N VAL A 55 1.02 -39.84 -0.30
CA VAL A 55 -0.31 -39.57 0.25
C VAL A 55 -1.39 -39.73 -0.82
N PHE A 56 -1.23 -39.07 -1.97
CA PHE A 56 -2.16 -39.19 -3.08
C PHE A 56 -2.18 -40.61 -3.65
N GLY A 57 -1.03 -41.29 -3.71
CA GLY A 57 -0.96 -42.69 -4.11
C GLY A 57 -1.78 -43.61 -3.21
N ALA A 58 -1.61 -43.50 -1.89
CA ALA A 58 -2.39 -44.26 -0.92
C ALA A 58 -3.89 -43.92 -1.00
N MET A 59 -4.23 -42.65 -1.16
CA MET A 59 -5.61 -42.18 -1.30
C MET A 59 -6.25 -42.74 -2.58
N PHE A 60 -5.60 -42.62 -3.73
CA PHE A 60 -6.10 -43.16 -5.00
C PHE A 60 -6.20 -44.68 -4.96
N TYR A 61 -5.24 -45.36 -4.34
CA TYR A 61 -5.33 -46.80 -4.10
C TYR A 61 -6.58 -47.14 -3.28
N SER A 62 -6.82 -46.45 -2.16
CA SER A 62 -8.02 -46.65 -1.34
C SER A 62 -9.31 -46.41 -2.15
N ILE A 63 -9.43 -45.29 -2.85
CA ILE A 63 -10.60 -44.94 -3.67
C ILE A 63 -10.87 -45.98 -4.77
N ILE A 64 -9.83 -46.47 -5.45
CA ILE A 64 -9.99 -47.41 -6.56
C ILE A 64 -10.31 -48.81 -6.08
N PHE A 65 -9.66 -49.27 -5.00
CA PHE A 65 -9.71 -50.67 -4.59
C PHE A 65 -10.70 -50.93 -3.46
N HIS A 66 -10.96 -49.98 -2.56
CA HIS A 66 -11.81 -50.15 -1.37
C HIS A 66 -13.19 -49.48 -1.50
N ARG A 67 -13.57 -49.00 -2.68
CA ARG A 67 -14.91 -48.42 -2.89
C ARG A 67 -16.01 -49.47 -2.74
N HIS A 68 -17.14 -49.04 -2.15
CA HIS A 68 -18.32 -49.88 -1.93
C HIS A 68 -18.83 -50.58 -3.20
N SER A 69 -18.78 -49.91 -4.36
CA SER A 69 -19.25 -50.49 -5.63
C SER A 69 -18.47 -51.72 -6.12
N LYS A 70 -17.31 -52.03 -5.52
CA LYS A 70 -16.56 -53.27 -5.78
C LYS A 70 -16.94 -54.41 -4.83
N GLY A 71 -17.90 -54.22 -3.92
CA GLY A 71 -18.34 -55.24 -2.98
C GLY A 71 -17.32 -55.56 -1.87
N VAL A 72 -16.37 -54.64 -1.63
CA VAL A 72 -15.35 -54.80 -0.57
C VAL A 72 -16.03 -54.68 0.80
N LYS A 73 -15.85 -55.70 1.64
CA LYS A 73 -16.26 -55.65 3.05
C LYS A 73 -15.17 -54.93 3.86
N PRO A 74 -15.53 -53.94 4.70
CA PRO A 74 -14.55 -53.21 5.51
C PRO A 74 -13.89 -54.15 6.52
N ALA A 75 -12.61 -53.92 6.79
CA ALA A 75 -11.89 -54.62 7.87
C ALA A 75 -12.23 -54.00 9.23
N GLU A 76 -12.15 -54.79 10.31
CA GLU A 76 -12.55 -54.38 11.68
C GLU A 76 -11.37 -54.06 12.61
N PHE A 77 -10.27 -53.51 12.08
CA PHE A 77 -9.16 -53.03 12.92
C PHE A 77 -9.36 -51.58 13.33
N HIS A 78 -8.92 -51.23 14.54
CA HIS A 78 -9.11 -49.89 15.14
C HIS A 78 -7.80 -49.11 15.26
N SER A 79 -6.66 -49.80 15.41
CA SER A 79 -5.34 -49.17 15.56
C SER A 79 -4.22 -50.12 15.14
N HIS A 80 -3.06 -49.54 14.88
CA HIS A 80 -1.84 -50.29 14.61
C HIS A 80 -0.64 -49.51 15.16
N THR A 81 -0.33 -49.70 16.43
CA THR A 81 0.66 -48.89 17.19
C THR A 81 2.02 -48.74 16.48
N ILE A 82 2.51 -49.78 15.81
CA ILE A 82 3.79 -49.70 15.08
C ILE A 82 3.70 -48.74 13.88
N LEU A 83 2.55 -48.70 13.20
CA LEU A 83 2.32 -47.78 12.08
C LEU A 83 2.17 -46.35 12.61
N GLU A 84 1.50 -46.20 13.75
CA GLU A 84 1.35 -44.91 14.43
C GLU A 84 2.69 -44.32 14.86
N ILE A 85 3.56 -45.14 15.43
CA ILE A 85 4.94 -44.76 15.74
C ILE A 85 5.69 -44.38 14.46
N GLY A 86 5.56 -45.19 13.40
CA GLY A 86 6.21 -44.97 12.11
C GLY A 86 5.87 -43.62 11.48
N TRP A 87 4.58 -43.30 11.36
CA TRP A 87 4.13 -42.03 10.78
C TRP A 87 4.36 -40.82 11.71
N THR A 88 4.77 -41.03 12.96
CA THR A 88 5.10 -39.95 13.90
C THR A 88 6.60 -39.65 13.83
N ILE A 89 7.43 -40.70 13.89
CA ILE A 89 8.89 -40.56 13.86
C ILE A 89 9.39 -40.09 12.49
N VAL A 90 8.84 -40.61 11.39
CA VAL A 90 9.31 -40.27 10.04
C VAL A 90 9.14 -38.77 9.74
N PRO A 91 7.98 -38.13 9.92
CA PRO A 91 7.84 -36.67 9.75
C PRO A 91 8.72 -35.88 10.70
N ALA A 92 8.88 -36.32 11.96
CA ALA A 92 9.76 -35.65 12.92
C ALA A 92 11.22 -35.62 12.44
N ILE A 93 11.74 -36.76 11.94
CA ILE A 93 13.10 -36.84 11.38
C ILE A 93 13.23 -35.93 10.15
N ILE A 94 12.25 -35.93 9.24
CA ILE A 94 12.25 -35.07 8.05
C ILE A 94 12.39 -33.60 8.46
N LEU A 95 11.60 -33.14 9.43
CA LEU A 95 11.66 -31.75 9.92
C LEU A 95 13.04 -31.40 10.53
N VAL A 96 13.61 -32.30 11.34
CA VAL A 96 14.95 -32.08 11.93
C VAL A 96 16.02 -31.95 10.85
N LEU A 97 15.99 -32.81 9.83
CA LEU A 97 16.95 -32.75 8.72
C LEU A 97 16.79 -31.48 7.88
N MET A 98 15.55 -31.01 7.67
CA MET A 98 15.27 -29.78 6.93
C MET A 98 15.70 -28.52 7.71
N ALA A 99 15.67 -28.54 9.04
CA ALA A 99 16.02 -27.40 9.87
C ALA A 99 17.50 -27.01 9.74
N ILE A 100 18.41 -27.98 9.61
CA ILE A 100 19.87 -27.72 9.57
C ILE A 100 20.29 -26.77 8.43
N PRO A 101 19.99 -27.05 7.15
CA PRO A 101 20.38 -26.14 6.07
C PRO A 101 19.57 -24.83 6.11
N ALA A 102 18.31 -24.86 6.55
CA ALA A 102 17.48 -23.66 6.71
C ALA A 102 18.08 -22.69 7.74
N THR A 103 18.53 -23.18 8.90
CA THR A 103 19.16 -22.35 9.93
C THR A 103 20.47 -21.74 9.43
N LYS A 104 21.29 -22.47 8.67
CA LYS A 104 22.53 -21.91 8.09
C LYS A 104 22.25 -20.72 7.17
N VAL A 105 21.28 -20.85 6.27
CA VAL A 105 20.90 -19.76 5.37
C VAL A 105 20.32 -18.59 6.16
N LEU A 106 19.47 -18.85 7.16
CA LEU A 106 18.92 -17.81 8.03
C LEU A 106 20.00 -17.01 8.77
N LEU A 107 21.03 -17.69 9.30
CA LEU A 107 22.16 -17.04 9.96
C LEU A 107 22.97 -16.18 8.97
N ASN A 108 23.21 -16.67 7.75
CA ASN A 108 23.89 -15.91 6.71
C ASN A 108 23.09 -14.67 6.29
N MET A 109 21.77 -14.80 6.15
CA MET A 109 20.86 -13.69 5.82
C MET A 109 20.88 -12.58 6.88
N ASN A 110 21.14 -12.91 8.15
CA ASN A 110 21.19 -11.96 9.25
C ASN A 110 22.62 -11.49 9.59
N ASN A 111 23.64 -11.97 8.87
CA ASN A 111 25.02 -11.53 9.08
C ASN A 111 25.23 -10.17 8.39
N ASN A 112 25.16 -9.09 9.15
CA ASN A 112 25.35 -7.73 8.65
C ASN A 112 26.79 -7.20 8.79
N GLU A 113 27.75 -8.01 9.25
CA GLU A 113 29.12 -7.56 9.48
C GLU A 113 29.87 -7.21 8.18
N LYS A 114 30.84 -6.30 8.25
CA LYS A 114 31.76 -5.94 7.15
C LYS A 114 31.04 -5.35 5.92
N GLU A 115 30.04 -4.53 6.17
CA GLU A 115 29.41 -3.71 5.15
C GLU A 115 30.36 -2.62 4.63
N GLU A 116 30.21 -2.27 3.36
CA GLU A 116 31.01 -1.21 2.72
C GLU A 116 30.18 0.05 2.44
N ILE A 117 28.86 -0.10 2.36
CA ILE A 117 27.91 0.97 2.05
C ILE A 117 26.65 0.75 2.88
N THR A 118 26.17 1.82 3.51
CA THR A 118 24.94 1.79 4.31
C THR A 118 23.90 2.71 3.69
N ILE A 119 22.79 2.11 3.26
CA ILE A 119 21.65 2.85 2.72
C ILE A 119 20.48 2.72 3.69
N LYS A 120 19.99 3.85 4.18
CA LYS A 120 18.72 3.90 4.90
C LYS A 120 17.57 3.99 3.90
N ILE A 121 16.62 3.08 4.06
CA ILE A 121 15.41 2.95 3.26
C ILE A 121 14.24 3.31 4.16
N THR A 122 13.47 4.33 3.79
CA THR A 122 12.28 4.73 4.55
C THR A 122 11.04 4.62 3.67
N GLY A 123 10.06 3.84 4.12
CA GLY A 123 8.73 3.73 3.50
C GLY A 123 7.85 4.96 3.80
N TYR A 124 7.13 5.41 2.78
CA TYR A 124 6.11 6.45 2.84
C TYR A 124 4.90 6.03 1.99
N GLN A 125 3.70 6.51 2.28
CA GLN A 125 2.52 6.35 1.43
C GLN A 125 2.62 7.30 0.21
N TRP A 126 2.85 6.81 -1.02
CA TRP A 126 3.23 5.46 -1.46
C TRP A 126 4.48 5.56 -2.35
N LYS A 127 5.64 5.57 -1.70
CA LYS A 127 6.96 5.81 -2.29
C LYS A 127 8.07 5.41 -1.32
N TRP A 128 9.30 5.39 -1.82
CA TRP A 128 10.47 5.06 -1.01
C TRP A 128 11.42 6.25 -0.94
N ARG A 129 12.02 6.47 0.23
CA ARG A 129 13.15 7.38 0.39
C ARG A 129 14.43 6.58 0.59
N TYR A 130 15.47 6.97 -0.11
CA TYR A 130 16.80 6.39 0.01
C TYR A 130 17.77 7.45 0.54
N GLU A 131 18.55 7.09 1.56
CA GLU A 131 19.58 7.96 2.15
C GLU A 131 20.89 7.17 2.21
N TYR A 132 21.91 7.62 1.48
CA TYR A 132 23.25 7.06 1.44
C TYR A 132 24.09 7.72 2.53
N LEU A 133 24.31 7.00 3.63
CA LEU A 133 24.80 7.62 4.87
C LEU A 133 26.25 8.11 4.74
N GLU A 134 27.09 7.37 4.03
CA GLU A 134 28.49 7.72 3.81
C GLU A 134 28.65 8.82 2.75
N ASP A 135 27.76 8.85 1.75
CA ASP A 135 27.87 9.77 0.61
C ASP A 135 27.10 11.08 0.80
N GLY A 136 26.15 11.14 1.74
CA GLY A 136 25.31 12.32 1.97
C GLY A 136 24.28 12.57 0.86
N VAL A 137 23.96 11.55 0.06
CA VAL A 137 22.94 11.61 -1.00
C VAL A 137 21.60 11.12 -0.45
N SER A 138 20.52 11.86 -0.72
CA SER A 138 19.17 11.49 -0.27
C SER A 138 18.13 11.92 -1.29
N PHE A 139 17.20 11.03 -1.63
CA PHE A 139 16.13 11.33 -2.58
C PHE A 139 14.90 10.44 -2.37
N PHE A 140 13.77 10.87 -2.95
CA PHE A 140 12.55 10.08 -3.06
C PHE A 140 12.47 9.39 -4.42
N SER A 141 11.97 8.16 -4.39
CA SER A 141 11.71 7.31 -5.54
C SER A 141 10.21 7.06 -5.63
N ASN A 142 9.60 7.56 -6.69
CA ASN A 142 8.16 7.52 -6.96
C ASN A 142 7.90 6.69 -8.21
N LEU A 143 6.71 6.11 -8.31
CA LEU A 143 6.23 5.49 -9.54
C LEU A 143 6.31 6.46 -10.72
N SER A 144 6.94 6.05 -11.81
CA SER A 144 7.05 6.85 -13.04
C SER A 144 6.02 6.50 -14.12
N THR A 145 5.16 5.50 -13.87
CA THR A 145 4.12 5.12 -14.83
C THR A 145 3.16 6.29 -15.08
N PRO A 146 2.96 6.71 -16.35
CA PRO A 146 2.04 7.80 -16.68
C PRO A 146 0.59 7.47 -16.34
N ARG A 147 -0.18 8.49 -15.94
CA ARG A 147 -1.58 8.33 -15.53
C ARG A 147 -2.47 7.82 -16.66
N ASP A 148 -2.20 8.20 -17.91
CA ASP A 148 -2.95 7.69 -19.06
C ASP A 148 -2.81 6.16 -19.23
N GLN A 149 -1.66 5.57 -18.85
CA GLN A 149 -1.53 4.11 -18.85
C GLN A 149 -2.35 3.47 -17.72
N MET A 150 -2.44 4.15 -16.57
CA MET A 150 -3.23 3.69 -15.41
C MET A 150 -4.73 3.79 -15.66
N ASP A 151 -5.18 4.85 -16.32
CA ASP A 151 -6.57 5.09 -16.71
C ASP A 151 -7.00 4.27 -17.95
N ASN A 152 -6.11 3.41 -18.48
CA ASN A 152 -6.30 2.64 -19.71
C ASN A 152 -6.57 3.51 -20.96
N LYS A 153 -6.05 4.73 -21.00
CA LYS A 153 -6.09 5.65 -22.14
C LYS A 153 -4.88 5.51 -23.08
N ALA A 154 -3.80 4.90 -22.61
CA ALA A 154 -2.58 4.63 -23.37
C ALA A 154 -2.11 3.17 -23.21
N PRO A 155 -1.36 2.62 -24.19
CA PRO A 155 -0.76 1.28 -24.08
C PRO A 155 0.18 1.16 -22.88
N LYS A 156 0.16 -0.01 -22.21
CA LYS A 156 1.00 -0.29 -21.05
C LYS A 156 2.39 -0.72 -21.49
N SER A 157 3.43 -0.18 -20.85
CA SER A 157 4.81 -0.61 -21.10
C SER A 157 5.09 -2.02 -20.53
N PRO A 158 6.16 -2.71 -20.97
CA PRO A 158 6.54 -4.01 -20.41
C PRO A 158 6.80 -3.99 -18.89
N ASN A 159 7.16 -2.82 -18.35
CA ASN A 159 7.42 -2.60 -16.92
C ASN A 159 6.34 -1.70 -16.28
N TYR A 160 5.11 -1.73 -16.79
CA TYR A 160 3.97 -1.03 -16.20
C TYR A 160 3.88 -1.30 -14.70
N LEU A 161 3.79 -0.22 -13.90
CA LEU A 161 3.79 -0.25 -12.42
C LEU A 161 5.08 -0.75 -11.74
N ARG A 162 6.18 -0.86 -12.49
CA ARG A 162 7.46 -1.38 -11.98
C ARG A 162 8.65 -0.45 -12.21
N GLU A 163 8.41 0.75 -12.76
CA GLU A 163 9.42 1.78 -12.97
C GLU A 163 9.27 2.93 -11.98
N VAL A 164 10.40 3.58 -11.68
CA VAL A 164 10.47 4.75 -10.82
C VAL A 164 11.12 5.93 -11.52
N ASP A 165 10.97 7.13 -10.97
CA ASP A 165 11.67 8.34 -11.42
C ASP A 165 13.17 8.30 -11.04
N ASN A 166 13.47 7.94 -9.80
CA ASN A 166 14.83 7.88 -9.26
C ASN A 166 15.12 6.46 -8.72
N PRO A 167 15.94 5.64 -9.40
CA PRO A 167 16.30 4.31 -8.93
C PRO A 167 17.35 4.34 -7.82
N LEU A 168 17.38 3.30 -6.98
CA LEU A 168 18.46 3.05 -6.03
C LEU A 168 19.69 2.55 -6.80
N VAL A 169 20.78 3.32 -6.86
CA VAL A 169 22.01 2.91 -7.54
C VAL A 169 23.01 2.33 -6.54
N VAL A 170 23.58 1.17 -6.83
CA VAL A 170 24.55 0.49 -5.96
C VAL A 170 25.71 -0.10 -6.78
N PRO A 171 26.93 -0.23 -6.21
CA PRO A 171 28.01 -0.91 -6.90
C PRO A 171 27.90 -2.43 -6.79
N ILE A 172 28.31 -3.14 -7.83
CA ILE A 172 28.50 -4.59 -7.81
C ILE A 172 29.68 -4.99 -6.92
N HIS A 173 29.69 -6.25 -6.50
CA HIS A 173 30.71 -6.92 -5.69
C HIS A 173 30.97 -6.35 -4.29
N LYS A 174 30.26 -5.30 -3.88
CA LYS A 174 30.30 -4.76 -2.52
C LYS A 174 29.16 -5.26 -1.66
N LYS A 175 29.41 -5.41 -0.36
CA LYS A 175 28.37 -5.74 0.61
C LYS A 175 27.65 -4.46 1.02
N ILE A 176 26.36 -4.38 0.68
CA ILE A 176 25.50 -3.23 0.94
C ILE A 176 24.57 -3.58 2.10
N ARG A 177 24.58 -2.77 3.16
CA ARG A 177 23.66 -2.87 4.30
C ARG A 177 22.49 -1.91 4.10
N PHE A 178 21.30 -2.41 4.34
CA PHE A 178 20.06 -1.66 4.30
C PHE A 178 19.51 -1.48 5.71
N LEU A 179 19.23 -0.23 6.08
CA LEU A 179 18.51 0.12 7.30
C LEU A 179 17.08 0.50 6.91
N ILE A 180 16.12 -0.39 7.17
CA ILE A 180 14.77 -0.35 6.61
C ILE A 180 13.78 0.05 7.70
N THR A 181 13.06 1.15 7.49
CA THR A 181 12.08 1.70 8.45
C THR A 181 10.94 2.39 7.72
N SER A 182 9.93 2.88 8.45
CA SER A 182 8.81 3.65 7.90
C SER A 182 8.61 4.95 8.67
N ASN A 183 8.05 5.95 7.97
CA ASN A 183 7.66 7.23 8.56
C ASN A 183 6.13 7.37 8.71
N ASP A 184 5.34 6.39 8.29
CA ASP A 184 3.88 6.39 8.41
C ASP A 184 3.30 5.03 8.86
N VAL A 185 2.93 4.17 7.92
CA VAL A 185 2.37 2.83 8.15
C VAL A 185 3.41 1.75 7.87
N ASN A 186 3.11 0.49 8.16
CA ASN A 186 4.02 -0.59 7.81
C ASN A 186 4.06 -0.77 6.28
N HIS A 187 5.28 -0.91 5.76
CA HIS A 187 5.57 -1.33 4.37
C HIS A 187 6.49 -2.54 4.42
N SER A 188 6.86 -3.09 3.27
CA SER A 188 7.92 -4.11 3.20
C SER A 188 8.72 -3.93 1.93
N TRP A 189 10.03 -3.72 2.09
CA TRP A 189 10.94 -3.51 0.98
C TRP A 189 11.36 -4.88 0.45
N TRP A 190 10.92 -5.22 -0.77
CA TRP A 190 11.17 -6.52 -1.37
C TRP A 190 11.69 -6.41 -2.80
N VAL A 191 12.91 -6.92 -3.03
CA VAL A 191 13.49 -7.12 -4.36
C VAL A 191 13.78 -8.61 -4.54
N PRO A 192 12.94 -9.35 -5.30
CA PRO A 192 13.05 -10.81 -5.44
C PRO A 192 14.43 -11.28 -5.92
N ASP A 193 14.99 -10.62 -6.94
CA ASP A 193 16.31 -10.96 -7.50
C ASP A 193 17.44 -10.86 -6.48
N LEU A 194 17.25 -10.09 -5.41
CA LEU A 194 18.25 -9.92 -4.35
C LEU A 194 18.00 -10.84 -3.15
N ALA A 195 16.84 -11.50 -3.11
CA ALA A 195 16.30 -12.24 -1.97
C ALA A 195 16.26 -11.43 -0.66
N VAL A 196 16.09 -10.11 -0.78
CA VAL A 196 15.91 -9.22 0.36
C VAL A 196 14.43 -8.85 0.47
N LYS A 197 13.78 -9.36 1.51
CA LYS A 197 12.46 -8.92 1.98
C LYS A 197 12.55 -8.58 3.47
N ARG A 198 12.29 -7.33 3.82
CA ARG A 198 12.24 -6.86 5.21
C ARG A 198 11.19 -5.78 5.37
N ASP A 199 10.47 -5.84 6.47
CA ASP A 199 9.41 -4.90 6.77
C ASP A 199 9.99 -3.55 7.18
N ALA A 200 9.40 -2.49 6.65
CA ALA A 200 9.63 -1.12 7.04
C ALA A 200 8.58 -0.76 8.09
N ILE A 201 8.97 -0.79 9.37
CA ILE A 201 8.07 -0.61 10.51
C ILE A 201 8.27 0.78 11.10
N ALA A 202 7.18 1.51 11.36
CA ALA A 202 7.26 2.82 11.97
C ALA A 202 7.79 2.73 13.41
N GLY A 203 8.83 3.51 13.72
CA GLY A 203 9.48 3.50 15.04
C GLY A 203 10.47 2.34 15.29
N PHE A 204 10.74 1.52 14.28
CA PHE A 204 11.73 0.43 14.36
C PHE A 204 12.61 0.40 13.10
N ILE A 205 13.90 0.06 13.25
CA ILE A 205 14.83 -0.09 12.13
C ILE A 205 15.14 -1.57 11.98
N ASN A 206 14.66 -2.17 10.88
CA ASN A 206 15.08 -3.49 10.45
C ASN A 206 16.37 -3.41 9.64
N GLU A 207 17.11 -4.51 9.63
CA GLU A 207 18.32 -4.63 8.82
C GLU A 207 18.18 -5.72 7.78
N GLY A 208 18.79 -5.48 6.63
CA GLY A 208 19.04 -6.48 5.60
C GLY A 208 20.34 -6.14 4.89
N TRP A 209 20.83 -7.06 4.07
CA TRP A 209 22.00 -6.81 3.26
C TRP A 209 21.89 -7.52 1.92
N THR A 210 22.66 -7.05 0.95
CA THR A 210 22.85 -7.75 -0.31
C THR A 210 24.27 -7.58 -0.83
N LYS A 211 24.66 -8.48 -1.71
CA LYS A 211 25.84 -8.36 -2.56
C LYS A 211 25.43 -8.80 -3.95
N ILE A 212 25.68 -7.94 -4.93
CA ILE A 212 25.22 -8.15 -6.32
C ILE A 212 26.44 -8.46 -7.18
N ASP A 213 26.42 -9.60 -7.87
CA ASP A 213 27.59 -10.03 -8.67
C ASP A 213 27.53 -9.58 -10.13
N LYS A 214 26.35 -9.21 -10.64
CA LYS A 214 26.16 -8.80 -12.03
C LYS A 214 25.59 -7.39 -12.10
N ALA A 215 26.11 -6.58 -13.02
CA ALA A 215 25.51 -5.27 -13.29
C ALA A 215 24.15 -5.46 -13.99
N GLY A 216 23.20 -4.58 -13.70
CA GLY A 216 21.84 -4.66 -14.25
C GLY A 216 20.82 -3.88 -13.46
N THR A 217 19.55 -3.99 -13.89
CA THR A 217 18.41 -3.34 -13.25
C THR A 217 17.48 -4.41 -12.66
N TYR A 218 17.28 -4.34 -11.35
CA TYR A 218 16.46 -5.27 -10.57
C TYR A 218 15.21 -4.56 -10.06
N ARG A 219 14.07 -5.23 -10.09
CA ARG A 219 12.77 -4.61 -9.77
C ARG A 219 12.13 -5.30 -8.58
N GLY A 220 11.63 -4.48 -7.67
CA GLY A 220 10.90 -4.89 -6.48
C GLY A 220 9.55 -4.21 -6.36
N GLN A 221 8.83 -4.55 -5.30
CA GLN A 221 7.51 -4.01 -4.95
C GLN A 221 7.40 -3.87 -3.44
N CYS A 222 6.47 -3.03 -2.98
CA CYS A 222 6.04 -3.09 -1.59
C CYS A 222 5.32 -4.43 -1.34
N ALA A 223 5.69 -5.11 -0.26
CA ALA A 223 5.21 -6.47 0.02
C ALA A 223 4.47 -6.59 1.37
N GLU A 224 3.97 -5.47 1.89
CA GLU A 224 3.08 -5.36 3.06
C GLU A 224 1.98 -4.33 2.77
N LEU A 225 0.72 -4.68 3.05
CA LEU A 225 -0.43 -3.87 2.68
C LEU A 225 -0.41 -2.52 3.41
N CYS A 226 -0.19 -1.43 2.66
CA CYS A 226 0.02 -0.09 3.20
C CYS A 226 -1.03 0.96 2.76
N GLY A 227 -2.17 0.52 2.23
CA GLY A 227 -3.31 1.38 1.86
C GLY A 227 -3.66 1.36 0.38
N ILE A 228 -4.46 2.35 -0.07
CA ILE A 228 -5.11 2.34 -1.40
C ILE A 228 -4.14 2.22 -2.57
N ASN A 229 -2.95 2.84 -2.49
CA ASN A 229 -1.95 2.76 -3.55
C ASN A 229 -0.79 1.78 -3.22
N HIS A 230 -1.05 0.76 -2.38
CA HIS A 230 -0.06 -0.27 -2.05
C HIS A 230 0.61 -0.88 -3.30
N ALA A 231 -0.16 -1.13 -4.36
CA ALA A 231 0.35 -1.69 -5.62
C ALA A 231 1.10 -0.70 -6.54
N PHE A 232 1.26 0.57 -6.11
CA PHE A 232 1.78 1.66 -6.95
C PHE A 232 3.05 2.29 -6.36
N MET A 233 3.81 1.54 -5.56
CA MET A 233 5.09 1.99 -4.99
C MET A 233 6.23 0.99 -5.27
N PRO A 234 6.64 0.88 -6.56
CA PRO A 234 7.69 -0.04 -6.97
C PRO A 234 9.06 0.34 -6.43
N ILE A 235 9.99 -0.60 -6.54
CA ILE A 235 11.41 -0.42 -6.24
C ILE A 235 12.18 -0.72 -7.52
N VAL A 236 13.15 0.11 -7.86
CA VAL A 236 14.14 -0.18 -8.91
C VAL A 236 15.52 -0.03 -8.32
N VAL A 237 16.35 -1.07 -8.47
CA VAL A 237 17.75 -1.09 -8.07
C VAL A 237 18.61 -1.20 -9.32
N VAL A 238 19.54 -0.28 -9.52
CA VAL A 238 20.53 -0.32 -10.59
C VAL A 238 21.88 -0.69 -10.00
N ALA A 239 22.35 -1.89 -10.31
CA ALA A 239 23.69 -2.32 -9.96
C ALA A 239 24.66 -1.95 -11.08
N THR A 240 25.71 -1.20 -10.76
CA THR A 240 26.70 -0.72 -11.73
C THR A 240 28.13 -1.00 -11.24
N THR A 241 29.13 -0.71 -12.07
CA THR A 241 30.54 -0.79 -11.66
C THR A 241 30.85 0.19 -10.54
N GLU A 242 31.93 -0.03 -9.79
CA GLU A 242 32.33 0.91 -8.74
C GLU A 242 32.59 2.33 -9.30
N GLN A 243 33.16 2.44 -10.51
CA GLN A 243 33.35 3.74 -11.15
C GLN A 243 32.00 4.38 -11.51
N GLY A 244 31.08 3.62 -12.11
CA GLY A 244 29.75 4.13 -12.45
C GLY A 244 28.96 4.58 -11.21
N TYR A 245 29.14 3.91 -10.07
CA TYR A 245 28.57 4.35 -8.80
C TYR A 245 29.16 5.70 -8.35
N LYS A 246 30.49 5.84 -8.38
CA LYS A 246 31.17 7.10 -8.01
C LYS A 246 30.76 8.26 -8.90
N ASP A 247 30.66 8.02 -10.20
CA ASP A 247 30.21 9.03 -11.18
C ASP A 247 28.77 9.47 -10.89
N TRP A 248 27.89 8.51 -10.60
CA TRP A 248 26.51 8.80 -10.22
C TRP A 248 26.43 9.60 -8.90
N VAL A 249 27.21 9.24 -7.87
CA VAL A 249 27.27 10.01 -6.61
C VAL A 249 27.74 11.45 -6.86
N ALA A 250 28.76 11.64 -7.71
CA ALA A 250 29.26 12.96 -8.07
C ALA A 250 28.19 13.79 -8.79
N GLN A 251 27.45 13.18 -9.73
CA GLN A 251 26.33 13.83 -10.41
C GLN A 251 25.25 14.27 -9.42
N GLN A 252 24.81 13.38 -8.51
CA GLN A 252 23.79 13.70 -7.51
C GLN A 252 24.19 14.88 -6.62
N LYS A 253 25.48 14.95 -6.24
CA LYS A 253 26.02 16.10 -5.48
C LYS A 253 26.03 17.39 -6.31
N GLY A 254 26.35 17.29 -7.61
CA GLY A 254 26.31 18.44 -8.52
C GLY A 254 24.89 18.99 -8.74
N GLU A 255 23.89 18.12 -8.91
CA GLU A 255 22.49 18.50 -9.04
C GLU A 255 21.97 19.21 -7.78
N ALA A 256 22.36 18.77 -6.59
CA ALA A 256 22.02 19.46 -5.33
C ALA A 256 22.61 20.89 -5.26
N GLN A 257 23.82 21.08 -5.79
CA GLN A 257 24.45 22.40 -5.89
C GLN A 257 23.74 23.31 -6.91
N GLN A 258 23.36 22.78 -8.07
CA GLN A 258 22.56 23.53 -9.07
C GLN A 258 21.19 23.91 -8.53
N GLY A 259 20.49 22.98 -7.85
CA GLY A 259 19.23 23.28 -7.18
C GLY A 259 19.34 24.42 -6.17
N SER A 260 20.48 24.54 -5.48
CA SER A 260 20.75 25.67 -4.58
C SER A 260 20.94 27.01 -5.30
N ALA A 261 21.47 27.00 -6.54
CA ALA A 261 21.57 28.19 -7.38
C ALA A 261 20.18 28.62 -7.90
N ASP A 262 19.37 27.65 -8.36
CA ASP A 262 18.01 27.86 -8.85
C ASP A 262 17.08 28.47 -7.79
N VAL A 263 17.35 28.24 -6.50
CA VAL A 263 16.57 28.84 -5.41
C VAL A 263 16.71 30.37 -5.36
N ASN A 264 17.86 30.91 -5.77
CA ASN A 264 18.12 32.35 -5.73
C ASN A 264 17.66 33.09 -7.01
N LYS A 265 17.33 32.34 -8.07
CA LYS A 265 16.76 32.86 -9.32
C LYS A 265 15.39 33.50 -9.08
N ALA A 266 15.07 34.58 -9.78
CA ALA A 266 13.71 35.08 -9.88
C ALA A 266 12.90 34.24 -10.88
N TRP A 267 11.94 33.45 -10.38
CA TRP A 267 11.08 32.61 -11.21
C TRP A 267 9.86 33.37 -11.70
N THR A 268 9.41 33.11 -12.93
CA THR A 268 8.16 33.65 -13.49
C THR A 268 6.96 32.79 -13.08
N MET A 269 5.75 33.36 -13.17
CA MET A 269 4.51 32.61 -12.92
C MET A 269 4.40 31.39 -13.85
N ASP A 270 4.67 31.57 -15.14
CA ASP A 270 4.54 30.50 -16.14
C ASP A 270 5.51 29.34 -15.88
N GLU A 271 6.76 29.63 -15.51
CA GLU A 271 7.73 28.60 -15.13
C GLU A 271 7.27 27.80 -13.91
N LEU A 272 6.80 28.48 -12.86
CA LEU A 272 6.30 27.82 -11.65
C LEU A 272 5.01 27.05 -11.88
N MET A 273 4.10 27.56 -12.73
CA MET A 273 2.86 26.88 -13.09
C MET A 273 3.16 25.58 -13.84
N LYS A 274 4.02 25.63 -14.86
CA LYS A 274 4.39 24.46 -15.66
C LYS A 274 5.09 23.39 -14.83
N LYS A 275 6.04 23.79 -13.97
CA LYS A 275 6.73 22.87 -13.07
C LYS A 275 5.80 22.35 -11.96
N GLY A 276 4.96 23.21 -11.43
CA GLY A 276 4.00 22.91 -10.38
C GLY A 276 2.95 21.91 -10.81
N GLU A 277 2.46 21.98 -12.06
CA GLU A 277 1.55 20.99 -12.65
C GLU A 277 2.15 19.58 -12.62
N GLN A 278 3.40 19.44 -13.08
CA GLN A 278 4.09 18.15 -13.11
C GLN A 278 4.23 17.55 -11.71
N ILE A 279 4.60 18.38 -10.73
CA ILE A 279 4.73 17.97 -9.32
C ILE A 279 3.36 17.58 -8.77
N TYR A 280 2.33 18.40 -9.04
CA TYR A 280 0.97 18.16 -8.58
C TYR A 280 0.43 16.83 -9.10
N SER A 281 0.54 16.58 -10.41
CA SER A 281 0.06 15.34 -11.03
C SER A 281 0.74 14.09 -10.47
N ARG A 282 2.04 14.20 -10.16
CA ARG A 282 2.84 13.09 -9.61
C ARG A 282 2.58 12.83 -8.13
N ILE A 283 2.44 13.88 -7.32
CA ILE A 283 2.48 13.76 -5.86
C ILE A 283 1.11 14.05 -5.23
N CYS A 284 0.47 15.15 -5.60
CA CYS A 284 -0.71 15.66 -4.91
C CYS A 284 -2.01 15.03 -5.44
N ALA A 285 -2.06 14.73 -6.73
CA ALA A 285 -3.27 14.27 -7.43
C ALA A 285 -3.73 12.87 -7.01
N ALA A 286 -2.91 12.09 -6.32
CA ALA A 286 -3.33 10.81 -5.73
C ALA A 286 -4.41 11.01 -4.65
N CYS A 287 -4.29 12.09 -3.87
CA CYS A 287 -5.22 12.44 -2.79
C CYS A 287 -6.21 13.52 -3.24
N HIS A 288 -5.73 14.55 -3.93
CA HIS A 288 -6.54 15.72 -4.29
C HIS A 288 -7.22 15.62 -5.66
N GLN A 289 -7.05 14.50 -6.38
CA GLN A 289 -7.50 14.26 -7.76
C GLN A 289 -6.86 15.20 -8.80
N PRO A 290 -6.73 14.81 -10.07
CA PRO A 290 -6.12 15.67 -11.10
C PRO A 290 -6.79 17.04 -11.26
N GLY A 291 -8.11 17.13 -11.00
CA GLY A 291 -8.86 18.38 -11.08
C GLY A 291 -8.95 19.17 -9.77
N GLY A 292 -8.19 18.79 -8.72
CA GLY A 292 -8.25 19.44 -7.42
C GLY A 292 -9.59 19.25 -6.67
N THR A 293 -10.41 18.28 -7.07
CA THR A 293 -11.74 18.04 -6.47
C THR A 293 -11.69 17.28 -5.15
N GLY A 294 -10.54 16.69 -4.80
CA GLY A 294 -10.41 15.85 -3.63
C GLY A 294 -11.17 14.53 -3.73
N LEU A 295 -11.12 13.76 -2.64
CA LEU A 295 -11.91 12.56 -2.40
C LEU A 295 -12.53 12.67 -0.98
N PRO A 296 -13.67 13.39 -0.86
CA PRO A 296 -14.31 13.62 0.43
C PRO A 296 -14.78 12.33 1.10
N PRO A 297 -14.80 12.27 2.46
CA PRO A 297 -14.39 13.35 3.37
C PRO A 297 -12.89 13.35 3.70
N THR A 298 -12.15 12.31 3.32
CA THR A 298 -10.75 12.09 3.74
C THR A 298 -9.78 13.08 3.10
N PHE A 299 -9.96 13.38 1.82
CA PHE A 299 -9.10 14.30 1.08
C PHE A 299 -9.92 15.48 0.56
N PRO A 300 -9.82 16.68 1.15
CA PRO A 300 -10.62 17.82 0.74
C PRO A 300 -10.26 18.31 -0.66
N ALA A 301 -11.21 18.98 -1.31
CA ALA A 301 -10.96 19.68 -2.56
C ALA A 301 -9.95 20.82 -2.33
N LEU A 302 -9.06 21.02 -3.30
CA LEU A 302 -8.22 22.22 -3.43
C LEU A 302 -8.93 23.29 -4.26
N LYS A 303 -9.75 22.88 -5.22
CA LYS A 303 -10.61 23.76 -6.01
C LYS A 303 -11.58 24.51 -5.10
N GLY A 304 -11.49 25.84 -5.09
CA GLY A 304 -12.29 26.73 -4.26
C GLY A 304 -12.04 26.62 -2.76
N SER A 305 -10.98 25.93 -2.33
CA SER A 305 -10.75 25.66 -0.91
C SER A 305 -10.27 26.90 -0.18
N LYS A 306 -10.67 27.08 1.09
CA LYS A 306 -10.22 28.19 1.94
C LYS A 306 -8.70 28.21 2.16
N VAL A 307 -8.04 27.07 2.00
CA VAL A 307 -6.58 26.96 2.14
C VAL A 307 -5.90 27.47 0.86
N ALA A 308 -6.32 26.98 -0.31
CA ALA A 308 -5.72 27.36 -1.59
C ALA A 308 -6.05 28.79 -2.00
N THR A 309 -7.26 29.28 -1.73
CA THR A 309 -7.68 30.66 -2.08
C THR A 309 -7.44 31.68 -0.97
N GLY A 310 -7.14 31.22 0.24
CA GLY A 310 -6.88 32.07 1.41
C GLY A 310 -5.46 32.66 1.47
N PRO A 311 -5.03 33.15 2.64
CA PRO A 311 -3.72 33.74 2.85
C PRO A 311 -2.57 32.78 2.50
N ILE A 312 -1.56 33.28 1.78
CA ILE A 312 -0.37 32.50 1.38
C ILE A 312 0.32 31.81 2.57
N PRO A 313 0.55 32.46 3.74
CA PRO A 313 1.21 31.82 4.86
C PRO A 313 0.55 30.52 5.30
N ASN A 314 -0.78 30.49 5.33
CA ASN A 314 -1.55 29.31 5.73
C ASN A 314 -1.34 28.17 4.72
N HIS A 315 -1.41 28.48 3.42
CA HIS A 315 -1.24 27.47 2.40
C HIS A 315 0.18 26.89 2.39
N VAL A 316 1.19 27.77 2.45
CA VAL A 316 2.59 27.34 2.52
C VAL A 316 2.82 26.48 3.75
N ASN A 317 2.34 26.88 4.92
CA ASN A 317 2.49 26.08 6.13
C ASN A 317 1.79 24.72 6.03
N THR A 318 0.59 24.65 5.45
CA THR A 318 -0.14 23.39 5.23
C THR A 318 0.63 22.42 4.35
N VAL A 319 1.18 22.86 3.23
CA VAL A 319 1.96 21.98 2.33
C VAL A 319 3.31 21.63 2.95
N PHE A 320 3.98 22.61 3.55
CA PHE A 320 5.32 22.45 4.11
C PHE A 320 5.33 21.51 5.33
N ASN A 321 4.47 21.78 6.32
CA ASN A 321 4.42 21.04 7.59
C ASN A 321 3.34 19.95 7.65
N GLY A 322 2.48 19.83 6.64
CA GLY A 322 1.33 18.93 6.68
C GLY A 322 0.28 19.41 7.69
N VAL A 323 -0.70 18.55 7.98
CA VAL A 323 -1.73 18.82 8.99
C VAL A 323 -1.80 17.63 9.95
N SER A 324 -1.36 17.87 11.19
CA SER A 324 -1.36 16.86 12.25
C SER A 324 -2.76 16.28 12.49
N GLY A 325 -2.85 14.96 12.68
CA GLY A 325 -4.11 14.25 12.86
C GLY A 325 -4.93 14.05 11.58
N THR A 326 -4.36 14.31 10.41
CA THR A 326 -5.00 14.07 9.10
C THR A 326 -4.07 13.29 8.17
N ALA A 327 -4.58 12.89 7.00
CA ALA A 327 -3.78 12.25 5.96
C ALA A 327 -2.88 13.23 5.17
N MET A 328 -2.95 14.54 5.41
CA MET A 328 -2.09 15.52 4.75
C MET A 328 -0.69 15.51 5.39
N GLN A 329 0.22 14.76 4.77
CA GLN A 329 1.61 14.64 5.18
C GLN A 329 2.42 15.93 4.98
N ALA A 330 3.56 16.04 5.67
CA ALA A 330 4.49 17.16 5.53
C ALA A 330 5.42 16.97 4.32
N PHE A 331 5.50 17.96 3.43
CA PHE A 331 6.34 17.90 2.23
C PHE A 331 7.70 18.61 2.35
N LYS A 332 7.99 19.28 3.48
CA LYS A 332 9.26 20.00 3.70
C LYS A 332 10.52 19.18 3.47
N SER A 333 10.48 17.88 3.75
CA SER A 333 11.61 16.97 3.57
C SER A 333 11.51 16.15 2.29
N GLN A 334 10.42 16.31 1.53
CA GLN A 334 10.10 15.50 0.35
C GLN A 334 10.29 16.22 -0.98
N LEU A 335 10.22 17.56 -0.95
CA LEU A 335 10.32 18.42 -2.12
C LEU A 335 11.40 19.47 -1.91
N SER A 336 12.12 19.81 -2.98
CA SER A 336 13.05 20.95 -2.98
C SER A 336 12.29 22.27 -2.79
N ASP A 337 13.02 23.35 -2.46
CA ASP A 337 12.41 24.67 -2.29
C ASP A 337 11.75 25.17 -3.59
N VAL A 338 12.35 24.86 -4.74
CA VAL A 338 11.79 25.15 -6.06
C VAL A 338 10.52 24.35 -6.32
N GLU A 339 10.50 23.06 -5.99
CA GLU A 339 9.32 22.22 -6.17
C GLU A 339 8.16 22.65 -5.27
N LEU A 340 8.42 22.96 -4.00
CA LEU A 340 7.40 23.48 -3.08
C LEU A 340 6.81 24.80 -3.57
N ALA A 341 7.66 25.76 -3.94
CA ALA A 341 7.23 27.03 -4.51
C ALA A 341 6.37 26.84 -5.77
N SER A 342 6.79 25.93 -6.65
CA SER A 342 6.09 25.62 -7.90
C SER A 342 4.71 25.01 -7.64
N VAL A 343 4.63 23.96 -6.82
CA VAL A 343 3.36 23.25 -6.57
C VAL A 343 2.36 24.11 -5.80
N ILE A 344 2.82 24.89 -4.81
CA ILE A 344 1.95 25.82 -4.07
C ILE A 344 1.44 26.91 -5.03
N THR A 345 2.29 27.43 -5.91
CA THR A 345 1.87 28.39 -6.94
C THR A 345 0.83 27.79 -7.87
N TYR A 346 1.04 26.56 -8.35
CA TYR A 346 0.07 25.85 -9.19
C TYR A 346 -1.26 25.64 -8.49
N GLU A 347 -1.28 25.10 -7.27
CA GLU A 347 -2.51 24.82 -6.51
C GLU A 347 -3.37 26.08 -6.26
N ARG A 348 -2.72 27.25 -6.13
CA ARG A 348 -3.38 28.54 -5.91
C ARG A 348 -3.97 29.16 -7.17
N ASN A 349 -3.54 28.74 -8.35
CA ASN A 349 -3.95 29.35 -9.62
C ASN A 349 -4.65 28.37 -10.58
N ALA A 350 -4.42 27.07 -10.43
CA ALA A 350 -5.09 26.02 -11.17
C ALA A 350 -6.53 25.79 -10.70
N PHE A 351 -7.24 24.89 -11.39
CA PHE A 351 -8.61 24.43 -11.07
C PHE A 351 -9.69 25.52 -11.07
N GLY A 352 -9.38 26.73 -11.53
CA GLY A 352 -10.24 27.90 -11.47
C GLY A 352 -10.08 28.74 -10.19
N ASN A 353 -9.04 28.49 -9.37
CA ASN A 353 -8.75 29.26 -8.17
C ASN A 353 -8.27 30.68 -8.50
N ASN A 354 -7.47 30.85 -9.56
CA ASN A 354 -7.09 32.14 -10.17
C ASN A 354 -6.71 33.24 -9.16
N THR A 355 -5.98 32.91 -8.09
CA THR A 355 -5.66 33.89 -7.03
C THR A 355 -4.70 34.99 -7.50
N GLY A 356 -3.95 34.75 -8.58
CA GLY A 356 -2.90 35.64 -9.09
C GLY A 356 -1.66 35.69 -8.20
N THR A 357 -1.58 34.82 -7.19
CA THR A 357 -0.49 34.84 -6.20
C THR A 357 0.52 33.74 -6.49
N MET A 358 1.81 34.05 -6.29
CA MET A 358 2.92 33.11 -6.47
C MET A 358 3.81 33.07 -5.23
N VAL A 359 4.53 31.96 -5.06
CA VAL A 359 5.54 31.79 -4.02
C VAL A 359 6.89 31.57 -4.70
N GLN A 360 7.91 32.32 -4.30
CA GLN A 360 9.27 32.17 -4.83
C GLN A 360 10.06 31.10 -4.07
N PRO A 361 10.95 30.34 -4.73
CA PRO A 361 11.76 29.32 -4.06
C PRO A 361 12.59 29.86 -2.88
N ILE A 362 13.14 31.07 -3.00
CA ILE A 362 13.91 31.71 -1.93
C ILE A 362 13.08 31.93 -0.65
N GLN A 363 11.76 32.11 -0.79
CA GLN A 363 10.85 32.29 0.34
C GLN A 363 10.65 30.95 1.07
N ILE A 364 10.49 29.85 0.33
CA ILE A 364 10.42 28.51 0.93
C ILE A 364 11.73 28.18 1.63
N LYS A 365 12.88 28.47 1.00
CA LYS A 365 14.19 28.29 1.62
C LYS A 365 14.32 29.10 2.90
N ALA A 366 13.93 30.36 2.90
CA ALA A 366 13.99 31.21 4.09
C ALA A 366 13.11 30.67 5.24
N PHE A 367 11.94 30.11 4.92
CA PHE A 367 11.08 29.44 5.90
C PHE A 367 11.71 28.15 6.42
N ARG A 368 12.31 27.35 5.53
CA ARG A 368 13.04 26.12 5.87
C ARG A 368 14.26 26.38 6.76
N ASP A 369 14.96 27.48 6.53
CA ASP A 369 16.12 27.92 7.31
C ASP A 369 15.72 28.57 8.66
N GLY A 370 14.43 28.56 9.01
CA GLY A 370 13.94 28.91 10.36
C GLY A 370 13.36 30.31 10.52
N LYS A 371 13.16 31.09 9.45
CA LYS A 371 12.40 32.34 9.54
C LYS A 371 10.92 32.07 9.81
N SER A 372 10.21 33.03 10.41
CA SER A 372 8.75 33.01 10.43
C SER A 372 8.20 32.98 9.00
N ILE A 373 7.02 32.40 8.78
CA ILE A 373 6.45 32.32 7.43
C ILE A 373 6.17 33.71 6.86
N GLU A 374 5.76 34.65 7.71
CA GLU A 374 5.50 36.05 7.35
C GLU A 374 6.77 36.76 6.89
N ASP A 375 7.90 36.52 7.55
CA ASP A 375 9.17 37.15 7.18
C ASP A 375 9.85 36.43 6.01
N ALA A 376 9.67 35.12 5.91
CA ALA A 376 10.15 34.33 4.78
C ALA A 376 9.52 34.78 3.46
N LEU A 377 8.20 35.05 3.45
CA LEU A 377 7.46 35.52 2.27
C LEU A 377 7.82 36.94 1.83
N LYS A 378 8.54 37.72 2.65
CA LYS A 378 9.07 39.05 2.28
C LYS A 378 10.42 38.96 1.57
N VAL A 379 11.08 37.80 1.59
CA VAL A 379 12.39 37.63 0.96
C VAL A 379 12.24 37.69 -0.56
N GLN A 380 13.08 38.51 -1.19
CA GLN A 380 13.14 38.71 -2.63
C GLN A 380 14.27 37.86 -3.24
N PRO A 381 14.12 37.37 -4.48
CA PRO A 381 15.21 36.74 -5.21
C PRO A 381 16.39 37.71 -5.41
N THR A 382 17.62 37.18 -5.43
CA THR A 382 18.84 37.99 -5.61
C THR A 382 19.41 37.89 -7.03
N GLY A 383 18.89 36.98 -7.87
CA GLY A 383 19.24 36.87 -9.29
C GLY A 383 18.30 37.66 -10.20
N GLU A 384 18.83 38.21 -11.30
CA GLU A 384 18.05 38.90 -12.33
C GLU A 384 16.95 37.98 -12.91
N ALA A 385 15.76 38.54 -13.10
CA ALA A 385 14.68 37.89 -13.84
C ALA A 385 15.15 37.64 -15.27
N ALA A 386 15.01 36.40 -15.76
CA ALA A 386 15.17 36.15 -17.19
C ALA A 386 14.16 37.03 -17.94
N ALA A 387 14.67 37.95 -18.76
CA ALA A 387 13.84 38.88 -19.52
C ALA A 387 12.82 38.12 -20.37
N GLU A 388 11.54 38.46 -20.21
CA GLU A 388 10.47 38.04 -21.11
C GLU A 388 10.78 38.52 -22.55
N PRO A 389 10.65 37.67 -23.58
CA PRO A 389 10.67 38.16 -24.95
C PRO A 389 9.37 38.95 -25.19
N ALA A 390 9.51 40.26 -25.30
CA ALA A 390 8.43 41.14 -25.71
C ALA A 390 8.06 40.88 -27.19
N THR A 391 7.01 40.11 -27.44
CA THR A 391 6.33 40.12 -28.74
C THR A 391 5.08 40.99 -28.67
N LYS A 392 5.26 42.27 -29.03
CA LYS A 392 4.19 43.05 -29.67
C LYS A 392 3.91 42.41 -31.03
N GLN A 393 2.67 42.02 -31.26
CA GLN A 393 2.19 41.66 -32.60
C GLN A 393 1.16 42.73 -33.01
N PRO A 394 1.40 43.53 -34.06
CA PRO A 394 0.38 44.36 -34.66
C PRO A 394 -0.50 43.53 -35.60
N ALA A 395 -1.78 43.88 -35.61
CA ALA A 395 -2.79 43.33 -36.51
C ALA A 395 -2.54 43.73 -37.97
N VAL A 396 -2.68 42.78 -38.90
CA VAL A 396 -3.18 43.03 -40.25
C VAL A 396 -3.94 41.78 -40.72
N ALA A 397 -5.11 42.01 -41.32
CA ALA A 397 -6.04 41.02 -41.86
C ALA A 397 -5.69 40.63 -43.31
N ASP A 398 -6.18 39.44 -43.68
CA ASP A 398 -6.62 38.94 -45.00
C ASP A 398 -5.83 39.28 -46.27
N ASP A 399 -5.24 38.25 -46.90
CA ASP A 399 -5.65 37.87 -48.26
C ASP A 399 -5.33 36.40 -48.60
N MET A 400 -6.15 35.87 -49.50
CA MET A 400 -6.44 34.48 -49.85
C MET A 400 -5.42 33.85 -50.84
N LYS A 401 -5.07 32.55 -50.67
CA LYS A 401 -5.26 31.46 -51.68
C LYS A 401 -4.56 30.11 -51.35
N GLN A 402 -5.32 29.03 -51.55
CA GLN A 402 -4.99 27.59 -51.70
C GLN A 402 -3.94 27.35 -52.83
N GLU A 403 -3.17 26.25 -53.00
CA GLU A 403 -3.14 24.83 -52.54
C GLU A 403 -1.73 24.22 -52.93
N PRO A 404 -1.40 22.90 -52.85
CA PRO A 404 -0.22 22.38 -52.13
C PRO A 404 0.87 21.67 -53.00
N ALA A 405 2.04 21.39 -52.42
CA ALA A 405 3.01 20.41 -52.93
C ALA A 405 3.88 19.86 -51.78
N GLN A 406 3.67 18.59 -51.41
CA GLN A 406 4.50 17.41 -51.73
C GLN A 406 5.72 17.20 -50.81
N ALA A 407 5.68 16.05 -50.12
CA ALA A 407 6.73 15.49 -49.27
C ALA A 407 7.65 14.55 -50.06
N SER A 408 8.92 14.48 -49.66
CA SER A 408 9.73 13.25 -49.73
C SER A 408 10.82 13.26 -48.64
N PRO A 409 11.21 12.08 -48.14
CA PRO A 409 11.91 11.92 -46.86
C PRO A 409 13.43 11.74 -47.01
N ALA A 410 14.16 12.04 -45.93
CA ALA A 410 15.61 11.90 -45.83
C ALA A 410 16.04 10.52 -45.27
N GLU A 411 17.17 10.06 -45.80
CA GLU A 411 17.85 8.77 -45.64
C GLU A 411 18.46 8.47 -44.27
N GLU A 412 18.56 7.17 -43.99
CA GLU A 412 19.31 6.50 -42.92
C GLU A 412 20.67 5.99 -43.50
N PRO A 413 21.82 6.08 -42.79
CA PRO A 413 23.11 5.69 -43.35
C PRO A 413 23.48 4.21 -43.13
N GLN A 414 24.01 3.61 -44.20
CA GLN A 414 24.44 2.21 -44.32
C GLN A 414 25.78 1.87 -43.64
N ALA A 415 25.88 0.64 -43.14
CA ALA A 415 27.10 -0.03 -42.68
C ALA A 415 27.78 -0.84 -43.81
N GLN A 416 29.11 -0.94 -43.76
CA GLN A 416 29.96 -1.65 -44.74
C GLN A 416 30.26 -3.13 -44.38
N LYS A 417 30.49 -3.90 -45.45
CA LYS A 417 30.62 -5.38 -45.61
C LYS A 417 31.96 -6.00 -45.18
N ALA A 418 31.91 -7.30 -44.84
CA ALA A 418 32.69 -8.46 -45.36
C ALA A 418 32.57 -9.64 -44.36
N GLN A 419 32.54 -10.95 -44.63
CA GLN A 419 32.63 -11.87 -45.78
C GLN A 419 32.14 -13.26 -45.26
N THR A 420 31.50 -14.09 -46.10
CA THR A 420 31.10 -15.51 -45.83
C THR A 420 32.23 -16.48 -46.29
N PRO A 421 32.31 -17.78 -45.88
CA PRO A 421 31.32 -18.87 -46.14
C PRO A 421 31.15 -19.82 -44.91
N ALA A 422 30.32 -20.87 -44.79
CA ALA A 422 29.56 -21.74 -45.69
C ALA A 422 28.37 -22.36 -44.92
N ALA A 423 27.40 -22.88 -45.66
CA ALA A 423 26.08 -23.32 -45.22
C ALA A 423 26.03 -24.68 -44.49
N THR A 424 25.01 -24.87 -43.64
CA THR A 424 24.18 -26.09 -43.63
C THR A 424 22.76 -25.74 -43.18
N THR A 425 21.82 -26.23 -43.98
CA THR A 425 20.38 -25.97 -44.06
C THR A 425 19.61 -26.51 -42.85
N GLN A 426 18.71 -25.71 -42.26
CA GLN A 426 17.48 -26.23 -41.65
C GLN A 426 16.30 -25.30 -41.96
N THR A 427 15.26 -25.94 -42.48
CA THR A 427 14.00 -25.41 -42.97
C THR A 427 13.15 -24.88 -41.82
N THR A 428 12.78 -23.59 -41.85
CA THR A 428 11.76 -23.03 -40.95
C THR A 428 10.41 -23.05 -41.65
N ALA A 429 9.49 -23.90 -41.19
CA ALA A 429 8.08 -23.78 -41.49
C ALA A 429 7.52 -22.58 -40.70
N GLN A 430 6.87 -21.66 -41.40
CA GLN A 430 6.07 -20.59 -40.81
C GLN A 430 4.76 -21.18 -40.28
N GLU A 431 4.52 -21.10 -38.97
CA GLU A 431 3.18 -21.17 -38.41
C GLU A 431 2.67 -19.76 -38.12
N THR A 432 1.75 -19.31 -38.97
CA THR A 432 0.81 -18.23 -38.69
C THR A 432 -0.17 -18.69 -37.60
N THR A 433 -0.19 -18.00 -36.45
CA THR A 433 -1.29 -18.11 -35.47
C THR A 433 -1.94 -16.75 -35.27
N THR A 434 -3.17 -16.65 -35.78
CA THR A 434 -4.17 -15.61 -35.52
C THR A 434 -4.54 -15.58 -34.03
N PRO A 435 -4.79 -14.42 -33.39
CA PRO A 435 -5.23 -14.37 -32.01
C PRO A 435 -6.69 -14.81 -31.88
N ALA A 436 -6.95 -15.82 -31.04
CA ALA A 436 -8.30 -16.23 -30.69
C ALA A 436 -8.96 -15.19 -29.78
N GLN A 437 -10.14 -14.72 -30.21
CA GLN A 437 -11.05 -13.88 -29.44
C GLN A 437 -11.71 -14.70 -28.34
N THR A 438 -11.63 -14.24 -27.09
CA THR A 438 -12.33 -14.80 -25.93
C THR A 438 -13.81 -14.39 -25.98
N PRO A 439 -14.79 -15.32 -25.90
CA PRO A 439 -16.20 -14.94 -25.77
C PRO A 439 -16.54 -14.47 -24.35
N PRO A 440 -17.55 -13.60 -24.18
CA PRO A 440 -17.89 -13.00 -22.89
C PRO A 440 -18.58 -14.01 -21.95
N VAL A 441 -18.17 -13.99 -20.68
CA VAL A 441 -18.80 -14.75 -19.59
C VAL A 441 -20.16 -14.12 -19.27
N ALA A 442 -21.22 -14.88 -19.51
CA ALA A 442 -22.59 -14.52 -19.16
C ALA A 442 -22.79 -14.53 -17.64
N ALA A 443 -23.37 -13.44 -17.12
CA ALA A 443 -23.81 -13.30 -15.75
C ALA A 443 -24.93 -14.31 -15.45
N GLN A 444 -24.72 -15.18 -14.47
CA GLN A 444 -25.78 -16.03 -13.92
C GLN A 444 -26.53 -15.24 -12.85
N THR A 445 -27.78 -14.89 -13.17
CA THR A 445 -28.79 -14.37 -12.25
C THR A 445 -29.31 -15.50 -11.37
N VAL A 446 -29.19 -15.36 -10.04
CA VAL A 446 -29.88 -16.21 -9.06
C VAL A 446 -31.26 -15.60 -8.79
N PRO A 447 -32.38 -16.33 -8.97
CA PRO A 447 -33.70 -15.81 -8.66
C PRO A 447 -34.01 -15.94 -7.16
N THR A 448 -34.37 -14.81 -6.56
CA THR A 448 -34.98 -14.69 -5.24
C THR A 448 -36.47 -15.04 -5.29
N THR A 449 -36.90 -16.10 -4.60
CA THR A 449 -38.27 -16.25 -4.12
C THR A 449 -38.31 -17.23 -2.95
N GLU A 450 -38.54 -16.74 -1.73
CA GLU A 450 -39.38 -17.45 -0.77
C GLU A 450 -39.98 -16.49 0.27
N LYS A 451 -41.30 -16.57 0.40
CA LYS A 451 -42.14 -15.86 1.37
C LYS A 451 -42.25 -16.70 2.65
N PRO A 452 -42.52 -16.10 3.81
CA PRO A 452 -42.51 -16.79 5.09
C PRO A 452 -43.81 -17.57 5.33
N GLN A 453 -43.70 -18.80 5.83
CA GLN A 453 -44.82 -19.53 6.41
C GLN A 453 -44.84 -19.41 7.93
N THR A 454 -45.99 -18.95 8.41
CA THR A 454 -46.47 -18.93 9.79
C THR A 454 -46.88 -20.33 10.26
N GLY A 455 -46.68 -20.65 11.54
CA GLY A 455 -47.50 -21.64 12.22
C GLY A 455 -46.97 -22.19 13.56
N ILE A 456 -47.54 -21.69 14.67
CA ILE A 456 -48.10 -22.40 15.85
C ILE A 456 -47.34 -23.67 16.32
N GLY A 457 -46.88 -23.85 17.57
CA GLY A 457 -47.12 -23.24 18.86
C GLY A 457 -47.07 -24.36 19.91
N GLN A 458 -46.60 -24.09 21.13
CA GLN A 458 -47.17 -24.62 22.38
C GLN A 458 -46.34 -24.16 23.58
N ALA A 459 -47.06 -23.55 24.52
CA ALA A 459 -46.60 -23.21 25.85
C ALA A 459 -46.51 -24.47 26.72
N THR A 460 -45.56 -24.49 27.65
CA THR A 460 -45.74 -25.22 28.91
C THR A 460 -45.09 -24.41 30.02
N THR A 461 -45.94 -23.97 30.94
CA THR A 461 -45.64 -23.26 32.19
C THR A 461 -45.26 -24.28 33.27
N THR A 462 -44.91 -23.76 34.45
CA THR A 462 -44.65 -24.41 35.76
C THR A 462 -43.20 -24.90 35.95
N THR A 463 -42.44 -24.58 37.01
CA THR A 463 -42.82 -24.19 38.38
C THR A 463 -41.65 -23.45 39.06
N ALA A 464 -41.98 -22.51 39.94
CA ALA A 464 -41.05 -21.82 40.83
C ALA A 464 -40.57 -22.71 41.99
N THR A 465 -39.36 -22.47 42.50
CA THR A 465 -39.03 -22.71 43.90
C THR A 465 -38.07 -21.61 44.39
N THR A 466 -38.52 -20.93 45.44
CA THR A 466 -37.90 -19.87 46.25
C THR A 466 -36.89 -20.40 47.26
N THR A 467 -35.86 -19.60 47.55
CA THR A 467 -35.21 -19.28 48.86
C THR A 467 -33.91 -18.49 48.54
N ASP A 468 -33.41 -17.47 49.24
CA ASP A 468 -33.80 -16.71 50.42
C ASP A 468 -32.98 -15.39 50.47
N ALA A 469 -33.59 -14.37 51.07
CA ALA A 469 -33.06 -13.30 51.94
C ALA A 469 -31.80 -12.45 51.62
N LYS A 470 -32.10 -11.14 51.53
CA LYS A 470 -31.34 -9.87 51.68
C LYS A 470 -30.45 -9.79 52.96
N PRO A 471 -29.54 -8.80 53.10
CA PRO A 471 -29.98 -7.47 53.55
C PRO A 471 -29.32 -6.26 52.87
N GLU A 472 -30.12 -5.20 52.88
CA GLU A 472 -29.86 -3.79 52.58
C GLU A 472 -28.70 -3.21 53.39
N GLN A 473 -27.96 -2.27 52.79
CA GLN A 473 -27.40 -1.16 53.55
C GLN A 473 -27.64 0.19 52.86
N LYS A 474 -28.14 1.11 53.68
CA LYS A 474 -28.65 2.45 53.43
C LYS A 474 -27.57 3.46 52.99
N THR A 475 -27.93 4.23 51.96
CA THR A 475 -27.84 5.69 51.79
C THR A 475 -27.02 6.51 52.81
N ALA A 476 -26.13 7.38 52.30
CA ALA A 476 -26.27 8.85 52.39
C ALA A 476 -25.09 9.57 51.71
N GLY A 477 -25.38 10.56 50.87
CA GLY A 477 -24.39 11.45 50.28
C GLY A 477 -24.93 12.28 49.11
N THR A 478 -26.00 13.05 49.34
CA THR A 478 -26.47 14.07 48.40
C THR A 478 -25.58 15.30 48.50
N ALA A 479 -24.91 15.68 47.40
CA ALA A 479 -24.84 17.04 46.83
C ALA A 479 -23.72 17.16 45.77
N PRO A 480 -23.84 18.04 44.75
CA PRO A 480 -25.01 18.69 44.22
C PRO A 480 -25.40 18.09 42.86
N SER A 481 -26.71 18.04 42.58
CA SER A 481 -27.21 18.01 41.21
C SER A 481 -26.70 19.28 40.52
N THR A 482 -25.62 19.16 39.77
CA THR A 482 -25.37 20.10 38.68
C THR A 482 -26.55 19.90 37.75
N GLU A 483 -27.37 20.93 37.65
CA GLU A 483 -28.43 21.05 36.66
C GLU A 483 -27.77 20.82 35.30
N GLU A 484 -27.79 19.58 34.82
CA GLU A 484 -27.24 19.21 33.52
C GLU A 484 -28.22 19.79 32.51
N LYS A 485 -27.87 20.97 32.00
CA LYS A 485 -28.57 21.64 30.91
C LYS A 485 -28.90 20.57 29.87
N PRO A 486 -30.18 20.38 29.48
CA PRO A 486 -30.53 19.40 28.47
C PRO A 486 -29.67 19.70 27.25
N ALA A 487 -28.90 18.70 26.82
CA ALA A 487 -28.01 18.78 25.68
C ALA A 487 -28.70 19.55 24.56
N SER A 488 -28.19 20.74 24.21
CA SER A 488 -28.86 21.52 23.19
C SER A 488 -28.78 20.76 21.86
N VAL A 489 -29.74 20.97 20.97
CA VAL A 489 -29.72 20.39 19.62
C VAL A 489 -28.39 20.71 18.92
N ASP A 490 -27.79 21.85 19.25
CA ASP A 490 -26.50 22.28 18.73
C ASP A 490 -25.34 21.46 19.31
N ASP A 491 -25.39 21.10 20.60
CA ASP A 491 -24.40 20.22 21.24
C ASP A 491 -24.43 18.81 20.64
N LEU A 492 -25.64 18.27 20.39
CA LEU A 492 -25.81 16.97 19.74
C LEU A 492 -25.28 17.01 18.30
N LYS A 493 -25.62 18.03 17.51
CA LYS A 493 -25.09 18.19 16.15
C LYS A 493 -23.57 18.32 16.13
N ALA A 494 -23.00 19.09 17.05
CA ALA A 494 -21.54 19.25 17.16
C ALA A 494 -20.86 17.93 17.53
N ALA A 495 -21.42 17.16 18.46
CA ALA A 495 -20.92 15.84 18.84
C ALA A 495 -21.03 14.83 17.70
N ILE A 496 -22.15 14.81 16.96
CA ILE A 496 -22.30 13.99 15.74
C ILE A 496 -21.22 14.36 14.71
N ALA A 497 -20.97 15.64 14.46
CA ALA A 497 -19.96 16.08 13.49
C ALA A 497 -18.51 15.75 13.91
N ARG A 498 -18.20 15.75 15.21
CA ARG A 498 -16.90 15.27 15.72
C ARG A 498 -16.81 13.75 15.67
N GLY A 499 -17.89 13.07 16.05
CA GLY A 499 -18.00 11.62 16.09
C GLY A 499 -17.89 10.99 14.72
N GLU A 500 -18.47 11.62 13.70
CA GLU A 500 -18.33 11.21 12.30
C GLU A 500 -16.87 11.13 11.86
N LYS A 501 -16.04 12.10 12.26
CA LYS A 501 -14.62 12.10 11.93
C LYS A 501 -13.89 10.94 12.57
N VAL A 502 -14.16 10.70 13.87
CA VAL A 502 -13.58 9.56 14.61
C VAL A 502 -14.04 8.23 14.02
N TYR A 503 -15.33 8.13 13.67
CA TYR A 503 -15.91 6.95 13.05
C TYR A 503 -15.24 6.63 11.72
N LEU A 504 -15.11 7.63 10.84
CA LEU A 504 -14.54 7.46 9.51
C LEU A 504 -13.05 7.11 9.53
N SER A 505 -12.29 7.62 10.50
CA SER A 505 -10.87 7.30 10.63
C SER A 505 -10.61 5.95 11.30
N THR A 506 -11.53 5.47 12.14
CA THR A 506 -11.25 4.39 13.09
C THR A 506 -12.16 3.18 12.91
N CYS A 507 -13.47 3.40 12.78
CA CYS A 507 -14.49 2.34 12.78
C CYS A 507 -14.93 1.94 11.36
N ALA A 508 -14.91 2.87 10.40
CA ALA A 508 -15.44 2.70 9.05
C ALA A 508 -14.66 1.67 8.21
N VAL A 509 -13.40 1.38 8.55
CA VAL A 509 -12.62 0.32 7.89
C VAL A 509 -13.31 -1.05 8.01
N CYS A 510 -13.98 -1.31 9.13
CA CYS A 510 -14.73 -2.53 9.38
C CYS A 510 -16.23 -2.35 9.10
N HIS A 511 -16.80 -1.24 9.58
CA HIS A 511 -18.25 -1.05 9.57
C HIS A 511 -18.80 -0.31 8.34
N GLN A 512 -17.91 0.05 7.39
CA GLN A 512 -18.17 0.88 6.21
C GLN A 512 -18.65 2.31 6.55
N PRO A 513 -18.38 3.32 5.71
CA PRO A 513 -18.80 4.70 5.99
C PRO A 513 -20.31 4.88 6.24
N ALA A 514 -21.14 4.02 5.65
CA ALA A 514 -22.60 4.04 5.80
C ALA A 514 -23.13 3.16 6.95
N GLY A 515 -22.25 2.61 7.80
CA GLY A 515 -22.62 1.72 8.89
C GLY A 515 -23.24 0.40 8.43
N THR A 516 -23.05 -0.01 7.17
CA THR A 516 -23.62 -1.24 6.60
C THR A 516 -22.83 -2.49 6.94
N GLY A 517 -21.59 -2.34 7.41
CA GLY A 517 -20.69 -3.45 7.64
C GLY A 517 -20.25 -4.17 6.37
N LEU A 518 -19.52 -5.26 6.57
CA LEU A 518 -19.10 -6.25 5.57
C LEU A 518 -19.47 -7.64 6.11
N PRO A 519 -20.75 -8.06 6.01
CA PRO A 519 -21.17 -9.37 6.50
C PRO A 519 -20.46 -10.52 5.78
N PRO A 520 -20.17 -11.64 6.46
CA PRO A 520 -20.52 -11.96 7.85
C PRO A 520 -19.52 -11.45 8.90
N THR A 521 -18.34 -10.98 8.48
CA THR A 521 -17.21 -10.71 9.38
C THR A 521 -17.38 -9.44 10.19
N PHE A 522 -17.91 -8.39 9.58
CA PHE A 522 -18.13 -7.10 10.22
C PHE A 522 -19.62 -6.75 10.13
N PRO A 523 -20.35 -6.75 11.25
CA PRO A 523 -21.79 -6.51 11.23
C PRO A 523 -22.10 -5.06 10.84
N ALA A 524 -23.31 -4.84 10.35
CA ALA A 524 -23.86 -3.51 10.22
C ALA A 524 -23.96 -2.85 11.60
N LEU A 525 -23.82 -1.53 11.65
CA LEU A 525 -24.18 -0.69 12.80
C LEU A 525 -25.51 0.04 12.56
N LYS A 526 -25.92 0.15 11.30
CA LYS A 526 -27.24 0.66 10.95
C LYS A 526 -28.30 -0.35 11.41
N GLY A 527 -29.13 0.05 12.38
CA GLY A 527 -30.20 -0.77 12.95
C GLY A 527 -29.72 -1.93 13.83
N ASP A 528 -28.44 -1.98 14.20
CA ASP A 528 -27.90 -3.09 14.99
C ASP A 528 -28.36 -3.02 16.46
N PRO A 529 -28.67 -4.15 17.11
CA PRO A 529 -29.09 -4.17 18.52
C PRO A 529 -28.06 -3.55 19.46
N VAL A 530 -26.77 -3.55 19.13
CA VAL A 530 -25.74 -2.93 19.97
C VAL A 530 -25.82 -1.41 19.92
N THR A 531 -25.97 -0.83 18.73
CA THR A 531 -26.03 0.63 18.56
C THR A 531 -27.40 1.21 18.89
N THR A 532 -28.46 0.42 18.75
CA THR A 532 -29.84 0.87 19.03
C THR A 532 -30.33 0.48 20.43
N GLY A 533 -29.65 -0.45 21.10
CA GLY A 533 -29.97 -0.92 22.44
C GLY A 533 -29.45 -0.04 23.58
N PRO A 534 -29.40 -0.58 24.82
CA PRO A 534 -28.97 0.14 26.02
C PRO A 534 -27.58 0.77 25.87
N LEU A 535 -27.46 2.06 26.22
CA LEU A 535 -26.21 2.82 26.10
C LEU A 535 -25.00 2.15 26.78
N PRO A 536 -25.10 1.57 28.00
CA PRO A 536 -23.96 0.90 28.63
C PRO A 536 -23.40 -0.27 27.82
N MET A 537 -24.25 -1.00 27.08
CA MET A 537 -23.81 -2.11 26.24
C MET A 537 -23.02 -1.59 25.03
N HIS A 538 -23.47 -0.51 24.41
CA HIS A 538 -22.77 0.12 23.29
C HIS A 538 -21.41 0.68 23.75
N ILE A 539 -21.39 1.40 24.88
CA ILE A 539 -20.14 1.89 25.49
C ILE A 539 -19.18 0.72 25.76
N ASN A 540 -19.65 -0.37 26.38
CA ASN A 540 -18.83 -1.54 26.65
C ASN A 540 -18.28 -2.19 25.37
N ARG A 541 -19.09 -2.29 24.29
CA ARG A 541 -18.65 -2.85 23.01
C ARG A 541 -17.50 -2.04 22.41
N VAL A 542 -17.59 -0.71 22.44
CA VAL A 542 -16.54 0.16 21.88
C VAL A 542 -15.31 0.17 22.78
N LEU A 543 -15.48 0.24 24.09
CA LEU A 543 -14.36 0.24 25.03
C LEU A 543 -13.57 -1.07 25.01
N ASN A 544 -14.26 -2.21 25.08
CA ASN A 544 -13.66 -3.52 25.36
C ASN A 544 -13.68 -4.49 24.17
N GLY A 545 -14.30 -4.12 23.05
CA GLY A 545 -14.37 -4.94 21.86
C GLY A 545 -15.26 -6.18 22.01
N LYS A 546 -14.95 -7.23 21.26
CA LYS A 546 -15.58 -8.55 21.37
C LYS A 546 -14.47 -9.63 21.30
N PRO A 547 -14.13 -10.27 22.43
CA PRO A 547 -13.18 -11.38 22.42
C PRO A 547 -13.58 -12.46 21.41
N GLY A 548 -12.61 -12.96 20.65
CA GLY A 548 -12.85 -13.97 19.61
C GLY A 548 -13.40 -13.44 18.29
N THR A 549 -13.55 -12.12 18.10
CA THR A 549 -13.85 -11.52 16.79
C THR A 549 -12.87 -10.41 16.45
N ALA A 550 -12.98 -9.86 15.23
CA ALA A 550 -12.16 -8.73 14.78
C ALA A 550 -12.51 -7.39 15.44
N MET A 551 -13.53 -7.33 16.32
CA MET A 551 -13.88 -6.10 17.03
C MET A 551 -12.94 -5.89 18.21
N GLN A 552 -11.90 -5.09 17.99
CA GLN A 552 -10.91 -4.73 19.02
C GLN A 552 -11.45 -3.76 20.08
N ALA A 553 -10.71 -3.63 21.18
CA ALA A 553 -10.98 -2.67 22.25
C ALA A 553 -10.40 -1.29 21.91
N PHE A 554 -11.19 -0.22 22.00
CA PHE A 554 -10.75 1.15 21.68
C PHE A 554 -10.45 2.00 22.91
N LYS A 555 -10.60 1.46 24.12
CA LYS A 555 -10.30 2.19 25.37
C LYS A 555 -8.88 2.74 25.40
N ASP A 556 -7.88 2.07 24.85
CA ASP A 556 -6.48 2.53 24.92
C ASP A 556 -6.07 3.36 23.70
N GLN A 557 -6.94 3.46 22.69
CA GLN A 557 -6.65 4.12 21.41
C GLN A 557 -7.33 5.50 21.27
N LEU A 558 -8.49 5.68 21.91
CA LEU A 558 -9.28 6.90 21.85
C LEU A 558 -9.45 7.50 23.24
N ASN A 559 -9.38 8.83 23.34
CA ASN A 559 -9.67 9.53 24.59
C ASN A 559 -11.18 9.59 24.88
N ASP A 560 -11.56 10.01 26.09
CA ASP A 560 -12.96 10.01 26.54
C ASP A 560 -13.88 10.86 25.67
N GLN A 561 -13.39 12.00 25.16
CA GLN A 561 -14.15 12.86 24.26
C GLN A 561 -14.38 12.20 22.90
N GLN A 562 -13.35 11.57 22.33
CA GLN A 562 -13.45 10.87 21.05
C GLN A 562 -14.41 9.67 21.13
N LEU A 563 -14.38 8.93 22.24
CA LEU A 563 -15.29 7.81 22.49
C LEU A 563 -16.73 8.28 22.68
N ALA A 564 -16.95 9.36 23.43
CA ALA A 564 -18.27 9.95 23.61
C ALA A 564 -18.84 10.44 22.27
N ASP A 565 -18.01 11.13 21.47
CA ASP A 565 -18.42 11.65 20.17
C ASP A 565 -18.72 10.52 19.17
N VAL A 566 -17.87 9.50 19.05
CA VAL A 566 -18.09 8.40 18.09
C VAL A 566 -19.32 7.57 18.42
N ILE A 567 -19.57 7.27 19.70
CA ILE A 567 -20.77 6.56 20.14
C ILE A 567 -22.01 7.43 19.90
N THR A 568 -21.92 8.74 20.17
CA THR A 568 -22.98 9.69 19.81
C THR A 568 -23.30 9.63 18.32
N TYR A 569 -22.28 9.64 17.45
CA TYR A 569 -22.50 9.52 16.01
C TYR A 569 -23.14 8.18 15.62
N GLU A 570 -22.60 7.05 16.07
CA GLU A 570 -23.11 5.71 15.73
C GLU A 570 -24.58 5.50 16.14
N ARG A 571 -25.02 6.09 17.25
CA ARG A 571 -26.41 6.01 17.75
C ARG A 571 -27.39 6.92 16.99
N ASN A 572 -26.87 7.90 16.24
CA ASN A 572 -27.69 8.90 15.56
C ASN A 572 -27.54 8.88 14.03
N ALA A 573 -26.53 8.19 13.49
CA ALA A 573 -26.27 8.10 12.07
C ALA A 573 -27.13 7.02 11.37
N TRP A 574 -27.20 7.14 10.04
CA TRP A 574 -27.78 6.15 9.12
C TRP A 574 -29.24 5.74 9.38
N GLY A 575 -29.99 6.53 10.14
CA GLY A 575 -31.38 6.25 10.51
C GLY A 575 -31.58 5.67 11.91
N ASN A 576 -30.52 5.51 12.71
CA ASN A 576 -30.63 5.09 14.11
C ASN A 576 -31.33 6.18 14.97
N ASN A 577 -31.07 7.46 14.72
CA ASN A 577 -31.82 8.63 15.19
C ASN A 577 -32.25 8.62 16.68
N LEU A 578 -31.44 8.08 17.59
CA LEU A 578 -31.85 7.92 19.00
C LEU A 578 -31.85 9.20 19.84
N GLY A 579 -31.39 10.32 19.30
CA GLY A 579 -31.24 11.59 20.02
C GLY A 579 -30.25 11.54 21.19
N THR A 580 -29.49 10.44 21.33
CA THR A 580 -28.61 10.22 22.48
C THR A 580 -27.34 11.05 22.32
N LEU A 581 -27.06 11.97 23.25
CA LEU A 581 -25.74 12.57 23.43
C LEU A 581 -24.99 11.80 24.52
N VAL A 582 -23.82 11.27 24.18
CA VAL A 582 -22.91 10.65 25.15
C VAL A 582 -21.88 11.69 25.59
N THR A 583 -21.59 11.75 26.88
CA THR A 583 -20.64 12.70 27.47
C THR A 583 -19.30 12.03 27.83
N PRO A 584 -18.18 12.77 27.86
CA PRO A 584 -16.89 12.23 28.28
C PRO A 584 -16.92 11.63 29.70
N ASP A 585 -17.71 12.22 30.61
CA ASP A 585 -17.84 11.72 31.99
C ASP A 585 -18.53 10.35 32.06
N GLN A 586 -19.47 10.07 31.14
CA GLN A 586 -20.08 8.75 31.01
C GLN A 586 -19.05 7.70 30.56
N ILE A 587 -18.15 8.06 29.64
CA ILE A 587 -17.06 7.17 29.20
C ILE A 587 -16.06 6.95 30.33
N LYS A 588 -15.65 8.01 31.01
CA LYS A 588 -14.73 7.95 32.15
C LYS A 588 -15.27 7.06 33.28
N SER A 589 -16.57 7.17 33.57
CA SER A 589 -17.26 6.32 34.54
C SER A 589 -17.28 4.85 34.08
N ALA A 590 -17.54 4.59 32.80
CA ALA A 590 -17.55 3.24 32.25
C ALA A 590 -16.16 2.58 32.21
N ARG A 591 -15.07 3.36 32.06
CA ARG A 591 -13.68 2.85 32.14
C ARG A 591 -13.30 2.36 33.53
N ALA A 592 -13.89 2.93 34.57
CA ALA A 592 -13.61 2.55 35.96
C ALA A 592 -14.28 1.22 36.36
N LEU A 593 -15.19 0.69 35.53
CA LEU A 593 -15.88 -0.56 35.77
C LEU A 593 -15.12 -1.73 35.12
N PRO A 594 -15.13 -2.94 35.73
CA PRO A 594 -14.62 -4.14 35.06
C PRO A 594 -15.42 -4.42 33.77
N PRO A 595 -14.82 -5.08 32.76
CA PRO A 595 -15.51 -5.37 31.50
C PRO A 595 -16.80 -6.15 31.77
N ALA A 596 -17.94 -5.67 31.29
CA ALA A 596 -19.19 -6.38 31.48
C ALA A 596 -19.13 -7.73 30.72
N THR A 597 -19.31 -8.84 31.44
CA THR A 597 -19.54 -10.16 30.86
C THR A 597 -20.90 -10.12 30.16
N ASN A 598 -20.92 -10.38 28.84
CA ASN A 598 -22.11 -10.28 27.98
C ASN A 598 -23.36 -10.94 28.60
#